data_AF-A0A972RUT3-F1
#
_entry.id   AF-A0A972RUT3-F1
#
_cell.length_a   1.000
_cell.length_b   1.000
_cell.length_c   1.000
_cell.angle_alpha   90.00
_cell.angle_beta   90.00
_cell.angle_gamma   90.00
#
_symmetry.space_group_name_H-M   'P 1'
#
loop_
_entity.id
_entity.type
_entity.pdbx_description
1 polymer ?
#
loop_
_entity_poly.entity_id
_entity_poly.type
_entity_poly.pdbx_seq_one_letter_code
_entity_poly.pdbx_strand_id
1 'polypeptide(L)'
;MRPRKFPDPVAWLVLAWWVVPYGLAWWAQGAEARFTGVLINPLDGFSYLAKMQQGFHGAWRFRLPYTADPGPGAYLFLFHLFLGHVARWLSLPLLAVYHAARLSGAVALLAALRFFFNRVYARDPVRARRAFRWALVGSGLGGLLFPWLARVGDGPLDFWLAEAYPWLAGFANAHFPWALAAMLVLLAPGPLAPWAQAGLAAFLSLLSPFGVALALPVRMGLHLDPRRPWRVLTDR
;
A
#
# COMPACT_ATOMS: atom_id res chain seq x y z
N MET A 1 0.86 21.70 24.45
CA MET A 1 -0.19 21.53 23.42
C MET A 1 -0.68 20.09 23.42
N ARG A 2 -1.98 19.84 23.64
CA ARG A 2 -2.54 18.49 23.57
C ARG A 2 -2.32 17.90 22.16
N PRO A 3 -1.85 16.66 22.01
CA PRO A 3 -1.77 16.03 20.70
C PRO A 3 -3.18 15.97 20.12
N ARG A 4 -3.47 16.78 19.08
CA ARG A 4 -4.73 16.67 18.34
C ARG A 4 -4.89 15.22 17.92
N LYS A 5 -5.89 14.55 18.50
CA LYS A 5 -6.30 13.20 18.15
C LYS A 5 -6.69 13.17 16.68
N PHE A 6 -6.55 11.98 16.10
CA PHE A 6 -6.85 11.68 14.72
C PHE A 6 -8.27 12.17 14.33
N PRO A 7 -8.49 12.62 13.07
CA PRO A 7 -7.54 12.63 11.94
C PRO A 7 -7.11 14.05 11.51
N ASP A 8 -5.91 14.14 10.90
CA ASP A 8 -5.43 15.39 10.27
C ASP A 8 -6.27 15.66 9.02
N PRO A 9 -6.79 16.88 8.78
CA PRO A 9 -7.68 17.17 7.65
C PRO A 9 -7.05 16.82 6.29
N VAL A 10 -5.73 16.93 6.14
CA VAL A 10 -5.02 16.54 4.92
C VAL A 10 -5.17 15.03 4.63
N ALA A 11 -5.17 14.19 5.66
CA ALA A 11 -5.34 12.75 5.49
C ALA A 11 -6.74 12.41 4.95
N TRP A 12 -7.77 13.13 5.42
CA TRP A 12 -9.13 12.96 4.89
C TRP A 12 -9.26 13.40 3.45
N LEU A 13 -8.65 14.53 3.08
CA LEU A 13 -8.63 15.00 1.70
C LEU A 13 -7.95 13.98 0.77
N VAL A 14 -6.84 13.37 1.21
CA VAL A 14 -6.15 12.33 0.45
C VAL A 14 -6.97 11.05 0.34
N LEU A 15 -7.62 10.61 1.42
CA LEU A 15 -8.56 9.48 1.36
C LEU A 15 -9.70 9.74 0.39
N ALA A 16 -10.31 10.93 0.45
CA ALA A 16 -11.34 11.34 -0.49
C ALA A 16 -10.80 11.32 -1.92
N TRP A 17 -9.57 11.81 -2.14
CA TRP A 17 -8.93 11.78 -3.46
C TRP A 17 -8.70 10.36 -3.98
N TRP A 18 -8.45 9.37 -3.12
CA TRP A 18 -8.31 7.96 -3.54
C TRP A 18 -9.63 7.23 -3.80
N VAL A 19 -10.74 7.71 -3.21
CA VAL A 19 -12.05 7.06 -3.27
C VAL A 19 -12.99 7.71 -4.29
N VAL A 20 -13.03 9.05 -4.33
CA VAL A 20 -13.96 9.82 -5.17
C VAL A 20 -13.83 9.45 -6.65
N PRO A 21 -12.64 9.31 -7.27
CA PRO A 21 -12.55 8.92 -8.68
C PRO A 21 -13.20 7.56 -8.98
N TYR A 22 -13.13 6.61 -8.05
CA TYR A 22 -13.78 5.30 -8.21
C TYR A 22 -15.30 5.43 -8.10
N GLY A 23 -15.79 6.26 -7.18
CA GLY A 23 -17.22 6.55 -7.05
C GLY A 23 -17.78 7.28 -8.28
N LEU A 24 -17.03 8.24 -8.82
CA LEU A 24 -17.40 8.95 -10.05
C LEU A 24 -17.42 8.02 -11.26
N ALA A 25 -16.43 7.14 -11.42
CA ALA A 25 -16.41 6.16 -12.50
C ALA A 25 -17.56 5.14 -12.39
N TRP A 26 -17.87 4.70 -11.17
CA TRP A 26 -19.04 3.86 -10.92
C TRP A 26 -20.35 4.60 -11.24
N TRP A 27 -20.45 5.89 -10.97
CA TRP A 27 -21.63 6.70 -11.28
C TRP A 27 -21.77 6.98 -12.79
N ALA A 28 -20.66 7.16 -13.49
CA ALA A 28 -20.63 7.49 -14.91
C ALA A 28 -20.88 6.31 -15.87
N GLN A 29 -21.03 5.09 -15.34
CA GLN A 29 -21.31 3.91 -16.17
C GLN A 29 -22.69 4.01 -16.84
N GLY A 30 -22.80 3.48 -18.06
CA GLY A 30 -24.00 3.57 -18.89
C GLY A 30 -24.34 2.26 -19.60
N ALA A 31 -25.31 2.30 -20.52
CA ALA A 31 -25.75 1.12 -21.27
C ALA A 31 -24.62 0.52 -22.15
N GLU A 32 -23.76 1.38 -22.70
CA GLU A 32 -22.69 0.99 -23.65
C GLU A 32 -21.35 0.68 -22.98
N ALA A 33 -21.11 1.20 -21.76
CA ALA A 33 -19.85 1.04 -21.06
C ALA A 33 -20.08 0.82 -19.56
N ARG A 34 -19.54 -0.28 -19.03
CA ARG A 34 -19.58 -0.60 -17.61
C ARG A 34 -18.23 -0.42 -16.96
N PHE A 35 -18.21 0.20 -15.79
CA PHE A 35 -16.98 0.34 -15.03
C PHE A 35 -16.56 -1.02 -14.45
N THR A 36 -15.33 -1.43 -14.76
CA THR A 36 -14.79 -2.74 -14.36
C THR A 36 -14.23 -2.76 -12.94
N GLY A 37 -14.25 -1.62 -12.24
CA GLY A 37 -13.75 -1.49 -10.88
C GLY A 37 -12.26 -1.12 -10.77
N VAL A 38 -11.55 -0.95 -11.88
CA VAL A 38 -10.12 -0.59 -11.88
C VAL A 38 -9.91 0.67 -12.72
N LEU A 39 -9.26 1.68 -12.13
CA LEU A 39 -8.98 2.96 -12.83
C LEU A 39 -7.60 3.01 -13.48
N ILE A 40 -6.60 2.38 -12.86
CA ILE A 40 -5.22 2.41 -13.33
C ILE A 40 -4.64 1.01 -13.34
N ASN A 41 -3.76 0.74 -14.29
CA ASN A 41 -3.12 -0.56 -14.49
C ASN A 41 -4.15 -1.72 -14.52
N PRO A 42 -5.09 -1.70 -15.49
CA PRO A 42 -6.18 -2.67 -15.55
C PRO A 42 -5.69 -4.11 -15.75
N LEU A 43 -4.55 -4.32 -16.42
CA LEU A 43 -3.97 -5.66 -16.61
C LEU A 43 -3.67 -6.32 -15.26
N ASP A 44 -2.98 -5.61 -14.38
CA ASP A 44 -2.71 -6.10 -13.03
C ASP A 44 -3.99 -6.20 -12.20
N GLY A 45 -4.85 -5.18 -12.26
CA GLY A 45 -6.14 -5.17 -11.58
C GLY A 45 -6.98 -6.41 -11.87
N PHE A 46 -7.15 -6.76 -13.14
CA PHE A 46 -7.87 -7.96 -13.56
C PHE A 46 -7.14 -9.24 -13.18
N SER A 47 -5.81 -9.23 -13.23
CA SER A 47 -5.00 -10.35 -12.74
C SER A 47 -5.18 -10.57 -11.23
N TYR A 48 -5.36 -9.52 -10.43
CA TYR A 48 -5.67 -9.62 -9.00
C TYR A 48 -7.07 -10.19 -8.75
N LEU A 49 -8.09 -9.70 -9.47
CA LEU A 49 -9.45 -10.24 -9.38
C LEU A 49 -9.51 -11.70 -9.82
N ALA A 50 -8.77 -12.11 -10.86
CA ALA A 50 -8.68 -13.50 -11.29
C ALA A 50 -8.02 -14.40 -10.21
N LYS A 51 -6.99 -13.90 -9.51
CA LYS A 51 -6.42 -14.61 -8.35
C LYS A 51 -7.43 -14.72 -7.21
N MET A 52 -8.16 -13.63 -6.91
CA MET A 52 -9.23 -13.69 -5.92
C MET A 52 -10.34 -14.68 -6.31
N GLN A 53 -10.66 -14.81 -7.61
CA GLN A 53 -11.63 -15.82 -8.09
C GLN A 53 -11.16 -17.25 -7.75
N GLN A 54 -9.86 -17.57 -7.92
CA GLN A 54 -9.33 -18.88 -7.51
C GLN A 54 -9.50 -19.11 -6.00
N GLY A 55 -9.20 -18.08 -5.19
CA GLY A 55 -9.41 -18.12 -3.74
C GLY A 55 -10.87 -18.29 -3.35
N PHE A 56 -11.78 -17.62 -4.07
CA PHE A 56 -13.22 -17.77 -3.90
C PHE A 56 -13.68 -19.20 -4.17
N HIS A 57 -13.07 -19.90 -5.12
CA HIS A 57 -13.29 -21.33 -5.36
C HIS A 57 -12.54 -22.27 -4.40
N GLY A 58 -11.94 -21.74 -3.33
CA GLY A 58 -11.31 -22.54 -2.28
C GLY A 58 -9.81 -22.79 -2.48
N ALA A 59 -9.18 -22.27 -3.52
CA ALA A 59 -7.77 -22.52 -3.79
C ALA A 59 -6.86 -21.73 -2.82
N TRP A 60 -5.82 -22.40 -2.32
CA TRP A 60 -4.68 -21.78 -1.61
C TRP A 60 -3.39 -21.83 -2.41
N ARG A 61 -3.36 -22.65 -3.47
CA ARG A 61 -2.27 -22.73 -4.43
C ARG A 61 -2.72 -22.03 -5.70
N PHE A 62 -2.01 -20.97 -6.07
CA PHE A 62 -2.19 -20.30 -7.35
C PHE A 62 -1.85 -21.25 -8.50
N ARG A 63 -2.71 -21.26 -9.52
CA ARG A 63 -2.46 -21.93 -10.78
C ARG A 63 -2.62 -20.95 -11.93
N LEU A 64 -1.89 -21.18 -13.01
CA LEU A 64 -2.06 -20.45 -14.25
C LEU A 64 -3.37 -20.92 -14.91
N PRO A 65 -4.39 -20.05 -15.05
CA PRO A 65 -5.71 -20.50 -15.52
C PRO A 65 -5.77 -20.82 -17.02
N TYR A 66 -4.79 -20.36 -17.81
CA TYR A 66 -4.81 -20.43 -19.27
C TYR A 66 -3.64 -21.26 -19.86
N THR A 67 -3.15 -22.26 -19.13
CA THR A 67 -2.13 -23.21 -19.63
C THR A 67 -2.74 -24.60 -19.74
N ALA A 68 -2.32 -25.35 -20.77
CA ALA A 68 -2.74 -26.74 -20.99
C ALA A 68 -2.26 -27.68 -19.86
N ASP A 69 -1.13 -27.35 -19.23
CA ASP A 69 -0.64 -28.01 -18.03
C ASP A 69 -0.45 -26.97 -16.91
N PRO A 70 -1.41 -26.82 -15.99
CA PRO A 70 -1.31 -25.88 -14.88
C PRO A 70 -0.35 -26.35 -13.77
N GLY A 71 0.14 -27.59 -13.86
CA GLY A 71 0.99 -28.20 -12.84
C GLY A 71 0.33 -28.25 -11.45
N PRO A 72 1.11 -28.53 -10.39
CA PRO A 72 0.58 -28.69 -9.04
C PRO A 72 0.16 -27.35 -8.40
N GLY A 73 0.52 -26.20 -8.99
CA GLY A 73 0.31 -24.86 -8.43
C GLY A 73 1.31 -24.49 -7.33
N ALA A 74 1.35 -23.22 -6.94
CA ALA A 74 2.31 -22.68 -5.98
C ALA A 74 1.64 -21.77 -4.93
N TYR A 75 2.26 -21.62 -3.76
CA TYR A 75 1.80 -20.70 -2.70
C TYR A 75 2.21 -19.25 -3.01
N LEU A 76 1.73 -18.74 -4.14
CA LEU A 76 1.95 -17.39 -4.63
C LEU A 76 0.66 -16.59 -4.52
N PHE A 77 0.80 -15.26 -4.40
CA PHE A 77 -0.33 -14.33 -4.32
C PHE A 77 -1.33 -14.65 -3.20
N LEU A 78 -0.82 -15.21 -2.09
CA LEU A 78 -1.63 -15.64 -0.96
C LEU A 78 -2.54 -14.54 -0.41
N PHE A 79 -2.10 -13.27 -0.47
CA PHE A 79 -2.95 -12.14 -0.13
C PHE A 79 -4.23 -12.09 -0.97
N HIS A 80 -4.11 -12.19 -2.30
CA HIS A 80 -5.27 -12.14 -3.20
C HIS A 80 -6.11 -13.41 -3.11
N LEU A 81 -5.49 -14.59 -2.99
CA LEU A 81 -6.23 -15.84 -2.75
C LEU A 81 -7.04 -15.74 -1.45
N PHE A 82 -6.44 -15.23 -0.38
CA PHE A 82 -7.12 -15.01 0.89
C PHE A 82 -8.31 -14.06 0.76
N LEU A 83 -8.18 -12.94 0.05
CA LEU A 83 -9.32 -12.03 -0.20
C LEU A 83 -10.46 -12.74 -0.97
N GLY A 84 -10.15 -13.69 -1.85
CA GLY A 84 -11.13 -14.57 -2.46
C GLY A 84 -11.90 -15.42 -1.46
N HIS A 85 -11.19 -16.04 -0.50
CA HIS A 85 -11.83 -16.78 0.60
C HIS A 85 -12.71 -15.87 1.46
N VAL A 86 -12.25 -14.65 1.78
CA VAL A 86 -13.04 -13.66 2.53
C VAL A 86 -14.35 -13.35 1.78
N ALA A 87 -14.28 -13.13 0.47
CA ALA A 87 -15.48 -12.93 -0.35
C ALA A 87 -16.44 -14.12 -0.30
N ARG A 88 -15.91 -15.35 -0.34
CA ARG A 88 -16.73 -16.58 -0.20
C ARG A 88 -17.37 -16.66 1.20
N TRP A 89 -16.58 -16.52 2.25
CA TRP A 89 -17.05 -16.67 3.64
C TRP A 89 -18.11 -15.65 4.02
N LEU A 90 -17.98 -14.43 3.53
CA LEU A 90 -18.92 -13.35 3.81
C LEU A 90 -20.03 -13.24 2.75
N SER A 91 -20.00 -14.08 1.70
CA SER A 91 -20.90 -14.01 0.55
C SER A 91 -20.97 -12.60 -0.07
N LEU A 92 -19.82 -11.94 -0.16
CA LEU A 92 -19.68 -10.60 -0.72
C LEU A 92 -19.14 -10.65 -2.16
N PRO A 93 -19.49 -9.66 -3.01
CA PRO A 93 -18.88 -9.53 -4.33
C PRO A 93 -17.36 -9.35 -4.21
N LEU A 94 -16.60 -10.04 -5.08
CA LEU A 94 -15.13 -9.94 -5.11
C LEU A 94 -14.64 -8.50 -5.21
N LEU A 95 -15.29 -7.70 -6.06
CA LEU A 95 -14.93 -6.31 -6.26
C LEU A 95 -15.13 -5.46 -4.99
N ALA A 96 -16.18 -5.75 -4.20
CA ALA A 96 -16.41 -5.08 -2.93
C ALA A 96 -15.31 -5.42 -1.91
N VAL A 97 -14.92 -6.69 -1.81
CA VAL A 97 -13.82 -7.13 -0.94
C VAL A 97 -12.48 -6.55 -1.38
N TYR A 98 -12.22 -6.50 -2.69
CA TYR A 98 -11.03 -5.88 -3.25
C TYR A 98 -10.91 -4.39 -2.86
N HIS A 99 -11.98 -3.62 -3.03
CA HIS A 99 -11.99 -2.21 -2.67
C HIS A 99 -11.98 -1.98 -1.16
N ALA A 100 -12.60 -2.84 -0.37
CA ALA A 100 -12.49 -2.80 1.09
C ALA A 100 -11.05 -3.02 1.53
N ALA A 101 -10.37 -4.03 0.97
CA ALA A 101 -8.96 -4.30 1.24
C ALA A 101 -8.08 -3.11 0.84
N ARG A 102 -8.31 -2.52 -0.35
CA ARG A 102 -7.62 -1.31 -0.80
C ARG A 102 -7.82 -0.14 0.15
N LEU A 103 -9.06 0.17 0.52
CA LEU A 103 -9.36 1.28 1.43
C LEU A 103 -8.75 1.05 2.82
N SER A 104 -8.84 -0.16 3.35
CA SER A 104 -8.20 -0.51 4.63
C SER A 104 -6.69 -0.38 4.58
N GLY A 105 -6.06 -0.79 3.47
CA GLY A 105 -4.62 -0.63 3.25
C GLY A 105 -4.23 0.83 3.17
N ALA A 106 -5.04 1.64 2.50
CA ALA A 106 -4.83 3.09 2.39
C ALA A 106 -4.91 3.77 3.77
N VAL A 107 -5.87 3.37 4.62
CA VAL A 107 -5.97 3.83 6.01
C VAL A 107 -4.78 3.35 6.84
N ALA A 108 -4.37 2.09 6.68
CA ALA A 108 -3.20 1.53 7.37
C ALA A 108 -1.91 2.27 6.98
N LEU A 109 -1.75 2.63 5.71
CA LEU A 109 -0.63 3.43 5.20
C LEU A 109 -0.61 4.83 5.82
N LEU A 110 -1.75 5.51 5.91
CA LEU A 110 -1.84 6.81 6.57
C LEU A 110 -1.47 6.73 8.05
N ALA A 111 -1.95 5.70 8.74
CA ALA A 111 -1.60 5.44 10.14
C ALA A 111 -0.10 5.14 10.30
N ALA A 112 0.47 4.31 9.42
CA ALA A 112 1.88 3.94 9.42
C ALA A 112 2.81 5.13 9.13
N LEU A 113 2.48 5.98 8.14
CA LEU A 113 3.21 7.21 7.87
C LEU A 113 3.21 8.14 9.08
N ARG A 114 2.04 8.33 9.71
CA ARG A 114 1.94 9.17 10.90
C ARG A 114 2.75 8.60 12.06
N PHE A 115 2.66 7.28 12.28
CA PHE A 115 3.45 6.58 13.28
C PHE A 115 4.95 6.76 13.02
N PHE A 116 5.40 6.51 11.80
CA PHE A 116 6.79 6.65 11.37
C PHE A 116 7.32 8.07 11.62
N PHE A 117 6.65 9.11 11.12
CA PHE A 117 7.14 10.48 11.30
C PHE A 117 7.05 10.97 12.75
N ASN A 118 6.06 10.52 13.53
CA ASN A 118 6.03 10.81 14.97
C ASN A 118 7.21 10.13 15.71
N ARG A 119 7.69 8.97 15.24
CA ARG A 119 8.88 8.31 15.80
C ARG A 119 10.18 8.97 15.36
N VAL A 120 10.28 9.37 14.09
CA VAL A 120 11.45 10.08 13.54
C VAL A 120 11.62 11.46 14.16
N TYR A 121 10.54 12.22 14.29
CA TYR A 121 10.54 13.57 14.85
C TYR A 121 9.86 13.60 16.23
N ALA A 122 10.22 12.67 17.11
CA ALA A 122 9.57 12.49 18.41
C ALA A 122 9.60 13.75 19.32
N ARG A 123 10.64 14.59 19.17
CA ARG A 123 10.80 15.85 19.93
C ARG A 123 10.21 17.08 19.20
N ASP A 124 9.83 16.96 17.93
CA ASP A 124 9.22 18.04 17.16
C ASP A 124 7.92 17.58 16.46
N PRO A 125 6.79 17.65 17.17
CA PRO A 125 5.48 17.26 16.62
C PRO A 125 5.04 18.12 15.43
N VAL A 126 5.56 19.34 15.28
CA VAL A 126 5.23 20.23 14.16
C VAL A 126 5.94 19.75 12.91
N ARG A 127 7.25 19.45 12.99
CA ARG A 127 8.02 18.86 11.91
C ARG A 127 7.51 17.47 11.54
N ALA A 128 7.12 16.65 12.52
CA ALA A 128 6.46 15.36 12.27
C ALA A 128 5.21 15.51 11.39
N ARG A 129 4.34 16.48 11.75
CA ARG A 129 3.10 16.75 11.00
C ARG A 129 3.38 17.31 9.60
N ARG A 130 4.36 18.21 9.47
CA ARG A 130 4.76 18.75 8.16
C ARG A 130 5.30 17.65 7.26
N ALA A 131 6.23 16.83 7.75
CA ALA A 131 6.80 15.72 7.01
C ALA A 131 5.73 14.70 6.59
N PHE A 132 4.80 14.36 7.48
CA PHE A 132 3.63 13.55 7.14
C PHE A 132 2.82 14.14 5.98
N ARG A 133 2.46 15.44 6.05
CA ARG A 133 1.70 16.11 4.99
C ARG A 133 2.48 16.15 3.67
N TRP A 134 3.79 16.43 3.71
CA TRP A 134 4.66 16.41 2.54
C TRP A 134 4.77 15.01 1.93
N ALA A 135 4.83 13.95 2.74
CA ALA A 135 4.86 12.58 2.22
C ALA A 135 3.56 12.20 1.50
N LEU A 136 2.42 12.77 1.92
CA LEU A 136 1.13 12.49 1.27
C LEU A 136 0.91 13.27 -0.02
N VAL A 137 1.32 14.53 -0.06
CA VAL A 137 1.04 15.43 -1.19
C VAL A 137 2.24 15.52 -2.15
N GLY A 138 3.45 15.33 -1.65
CA GLY A 138 4.69 15.40 -2.43
C GLY A 138 4.88 14.20 -3.36
N SER A 139 4.35 13.04 -2.98
CA SER A 139 4.32 11.85 -3.82
C SER A 139 3.24 12.02 -4.89
N GLY A 140 3.61 12.32 -6.14
CA GLY A 140 2.66 12.76 -7.19
C GLY A 140 2.97 14.13 -7.81
N LEU A 141 3.93 14.89 -7.27
CA LEU A 141 4.34 16.18 -7.86
C LEU A 141 5.00 16.02 -9.24
N GLY A 142 5.50 14.84 -9.61
CA GLY A 142 5.87 14.53 -10.99
C GLY A 142 4.75 14.79 -12.00
N GLY A 143 3.49 14.82 -11.55
CA GLY A 143 2.33 15.25 -12.34
C GLY A 143 2.39 16.69 -12.84
N LEU A 144 3.02 17.59 -12.10
CA LEU A 144 3.22 18.97 -12.55
C LEU A 144 4.15 19.03 -13.77
N LEU A 145 5.05 18.05 -13.89
CA LEU A 145 5.99 17.92 -15.00
C LEU A 145 5.49 16.96 -16.08
N PHE A 146 4.30 16.37 -15.91
CA PHE A 146 3.75 15.38 -16.84
C PHE A 146 3.70 15.86 -18.29
N PRO A 147 3.25 17.09 -18.62
CA PRO A 147 3.24 17.56 -20.01
C PRO A 147 4.63 17.57 -20.69
N TRP A 148 5.69 17.69 -19.90
CA TRP A 148 7.08 17.76 -20.37
C TRP A 148 7.76 16.39 -20.38
N LEU A 149 7.49 15.58 -19.36
CA LEU A 149 8.12 14.26 -19.17
C LEU A 149 7.35 13.12 -19.83
N ALA A 150 6.06 13.27 -20.13
CA ALA A 150 5.27 12.24 -20.82
C ALA A 150 5.78 11.94 -22.25
N ARG A 151 6.64 12.80 -22.80
CA ARG A 151 7.29 12.61 -24.10
C ARG A 151 8.65 11.92 -24.01
N VAL A 152 9.14 11.63 -22.80
CA VAL A 152 10.46 11.04 -22.55
C VAL A 152 10.28 9.73 -21.79
N GLY A 153 10.47 8.61 -22.50
CA GLY A 153 10.32 7.26 -21.93
C GLY A 153 8.91 7.00 -21.40
N ASP A 154 8.81 6.30 -20.26
CA ASP A 154 7.53 5.96 -19.60
C ASP A 154 6.94 7.10 -18.75
N GLY A 155 7.50 8.31 -18.84
CA GLY A 155 7.11 9.46 -18.04
C GLY A 155 7.57 9.39 -16.57
N PRO A 156 7.07 10.29 -15.70
CA PRO A 156 7.49 10.37 -14.31
C PRO A 156 7.17 9.09 -13.53
N LEU A 157 8.11 8.64 -12.69
CA LEU A 157 7.97 7.47 -11.82
C LEU A 157 6.71 7.51 -10.95
N ASP A 158 6.25 8.71 -10.58
CA ASP A 158 5.02 8.96 -9.82
C ASP A 158 3.75 8.37 -10.46
N PHE A 159 3.77 8.02 -11.76
CA PHE A 159 2.60 7.52 -12.49
C PHE A 159 2.60 6.02 -12.77
N TRP A 160 3.72 5.34 -12.63
CA TRP A 160 3.83 3.93 -12.98
C TRP A 160 4.48 3.06 -11.91
N LEU A 161 5.30 3.64 -11.01
CA LEU A 161 5.91 2.92 -9.90
C LEU A 161 5.10 3.09 -8.61
N ALA A 162 3.98 2.36 -8.54
CA ALA A 162 3.04 2.46 -7.42
C ALA A 162 3.62 2.06 -6.06
N GLU A 163 4.70 1.28 -6.04
CA GLU A 163 5.39 0.85 -4.82
C GLU A 163 6.24 1.96 -4.18
N ALA A 164 6.59 3.02 -4.91
CA ALA A 164 7.51 4.04 -4.43
C ALA A 164 6.84 5.16 -3.62
N TYR A 165 5.52 5.34 -3.79
CA TYR A 165 4.83 6.58 -3.42
C TYR A 165 3.49 6.32 -2.74
N PRO A 166 3.23 6.91 -1.55
CA PRO A 166 1.98 6.70 -0.84
C PRO A 166 0.73 6.99 -1.67
N TRP A 167 0.76 8.07 -2.46
CA TRP A 167 -0.36 8.45 -3.32
C TRP A 167 -0.75 7.36 -4.31
N LEU A 168 0.20 6.89 -5.14
CA LEU A 168 -0.11 5.91 -6.16
C LEU A 168 -0.40 4.54 -5.55
N ALA A 169 0.28 4.16 -4.46
CA ALA A 169 0.00 2.93 -3.73
C ALA A 169 -1.45 2.88 -3.22
N GLY A 170 -1.91 3.92 -2.52
CA GLY A 170 -3.28 3.99 -2.01
C GLY A 170 -4.34 4.07 -3.11
N PHE A 171 -3.99 4.66 -4.25
CA PHE A 171 -4.90 4.79 -5.39
C PHE A 171 -5.02 3.51 -6.22
N ALA A 172 -3.91 2.83 -6.51
CA ALA A 172 -3.81 1.84 -7.59
C ALA A 172 -4.35 0.45 -7.23
N ASN A 173 -3.95 -0.13 -6.09
CA ASN A 173 -4.31 -1.51 -5.77
C ASN A 173 -4.39 -1.81 -4.28
N ALA A 174 -4.82 -3.03 -3.94
CA ALA A 174 -5.06 -3.42 -2.57
C ALA A 174 -3.81 -3.74 -1.74
N HIS A 175 -2.72 -4.22 -2.34
CA HIS A 175 -1.60 -4.83 -1.59
C HIS A 175 -0.42 -3.86 -1.37
N PHE A 176 -0.13 -2.95 -2.30
CA PHE A 176 0.93 -1.94 -2.14
C PHE A 176 0.76 -1.04 -0.91
N PRO A 177 -0.43 -0.51 -0.59
CA PRO A 177 -0.54 0.36 0.59
C PRO A 177 -0.35 -0.44 1.89
N TRP A 178 -0.75 -1.71 1.93
CA TRP A 178 -0.42 -2.62 3.04
C TRP A 178 1.08 -2.93 3.13
N ALA A 179 1.74 -3.17 2.00
CA ALA A 179 3.18 -3.44 1.95
C ALA A 179 3.97 -2.23 2.46
N LEU A 180 3.66 -1.03 1.97
CA LEU A 180 4.26 0.22 2.44
C LEU A 180 3.97 0.47 3.91
N ALA A 181 2.74 0.20 4.39
CA ALA A 181 2.41 0.34 5.80
C ALA A 181 3.27 -0.57 6.68
N ALA A 182 3.38 -1.86 6.33
CA ALA A 182 4.21 -2.81 7.06
C ALA A 182 5.70 -2.43 7.03
N MET A 183 6.20 -2.01 5.88
CA MET A 183 7.58 -1.54 5.71
C MET A 183 7.87 -0.30 6.57
N LEU A 184 6.99 0.71 6.56
CA LEU A 184 7.15 1.91 7.39
C LEU A 184 7.13 1.59 8.88
N VAL A 185 6.27 0.68 9.33
CA VAL A 185 6.27 0.27 10.75
C VAL A 185 7.57 -0.47 11.09
N LEU A 186 8.03 -1.39 10.22
CA LEU A 186 9.31 -2.08 10.40
C LEU A 186 10.51 -1.12 10.40
N LEU A 187 10.49 -0.06 9.62
CA LEU A 187 11.59 0.91 9.55
C LEU A 187 11.48 2.02 10.60
N ALA A 188 10.36 2.10 11.33
CA ALA A 188 10.15 3.15 12.31
C ALA A 188 11.18 3.08 13.46
N PRO A 189 11.73 4.23 13.88
CA PRO A 189 12.64 4.27 15.01
C PRO A 189 12.04 3.74 16.32
N GLY A 190 12.89 3.08 17.09
CA GLY A 190 12.56 2.53 18.40
C GLY A 190 12.23 1.04 18.39
N PRO A 191 12.00 0.45 19.57
CA PRO A 191 11.78 -0.97 19.70
C PRO A 191 10.41 -1.37 19.14
N LEU A 192 10.39 -2.55 18.52
CA LEU A 192 9.20 -3.33 18.25
C LEU A 192 9.40 -4.68 18.95
N ALA A 193 8.33 -5.26 19.51
CA ALA A 193 8.43 -6.59 20.09
C ALA A 193 8.89 -7.60 19.01
N PRO A 194 9.73 -8.61 19.34
CA PRO A 194 10.25 -9.55 18.35
C PRO A 194 9.16 -10.26 17.54
N TRP A 195 8.06 -10.67 18.19
CA TRP A 195 6.91 -11.28 17.52
C TRP A 195 6.22 -10.32 16.54
N ALA A 196 6.16 -9.02 16.87
CA ALA A 196 5.56 -8.02 15.99
C ALA A 196 6.44 -7.77 14.76
N GLN A 197 7.77 -7.78 14.95
CA GLN A 197 8.72 -7.69 13.83
C GLN A 197 8.60 -8.90 12.91
N ALA A 198 8.60 -10.12 13.47
CA ALA A 198 8.44 -11.35 12.71
C ALA A 198 7.09 -11.37 11.97
N GLY A 199 6.00 -10.99 12.64
CA GLY A 199 4.66 -10.92 12.04
C GLY A 199 4.58 -9.91 10.89
N LEU A 200 5.14 -8.70 11.07
CA LEU A 200 5.18 -7.69 10.01
C LEU A 200 6.06 -8.11 8.83
N ALA A 201 7.22 -8.74 9.09
CA ALA A 201 8.10 -9.23 8.04
C ALA A 201 7.46 -10.39 7.26
N ALA A 202 6.81 -11.32 7.96
CA ALA A 202 6.04 -12.39 7.33
C ALA A 202 4.90 -11.81 6.48
N PHE A 203 4.12 -10.87 7.02
CA PHE A 203 3.06 -10.20 6.27
C PHE A 203 3.59 -9.46 5.03
N LEU A 204 4.68 -8.71 5.18
CA LEU A 204 5.34 -8.03 4.07
C LEU A 204 5.83 -9.03 3.01
N SER A 205 6.33 -10.21 3.39
CA SER A 205 6.78 -11.24 2.45
C SER A 205 5.65 -11.76 1.55
N LEU A 206 4.42 -11.79 2.07
CA LEU A 206 3.24 -12.22 1.33
C LEU A 206 2.76 -11.18 0.31
N LEU A 207 3.13 -9.91 0.52
CA LEU A 207 2.70 -8.76 -0.30
C LEU A 207 3.79 -8.34 -1.30
N SER A 208 5.02 -8.22 -0.82
CA SER A 208 6.21 -7.82 -1.58
C SER A 208 7.44 -8.53 -1.01
N PRO A 209 7.83 -9.68 -1.59
CA PRO A 209 9.03 -10.42 -1.17
C PRO A 209 10.30 -9.55 -1.20
N PHE A 210 10.41 -8.67 -2.20
CA PHE A 210 11.51 -7.71 -2.33
C PHE A 210 11.52 -6.67 -1.20
N GLY A 211 10.34 -6.25 -0.73
CA GLY A 211 10.21 -5.32 0.39
C GLY A 211 10.84 -5.86 1.67
N VAL A 212 10.76 -7.17 1.93
CA VAL A 212 11.41 -7.80 3.09
C VAL A 212 12.93 -7.79 2.97
N ALA A 213 13.43 -8.09 1.77
CA ALA A 213 14.87 -8.08 1.48
C ALA A 213 15.49 -6.69 1.65
N LEU A 214 14.71 -5.63 1.51
CA LEU A 214 15.13 -4.24 1.79
C LEU A 214 14.95 -3.87 3.27
N ALA A 215 13.79 -4.15 3.86
CA ALA A 215 13.42 -3.66 5.18
C ALA A 215 14.26 -4.27 6.31
N LEU A 216 14.53 -5.58 6.25
CA LEU A 216 15.25 -6.27 7.32
C LEU A 216 16.72 -5.84 7.41
N PRO A 217 17.51 -5.79 6.32
CA PRO A 217 18.89 -5.32 6.40
C PRO A 217 19.00 -3.87 6.89
N VAL A 218 18.11 -2.99 6.42
CA VAL A 218 18.08 -1.59 6.91
C VAL A 218 17.77 -1.56 8.40
N ARG A 219 16.77 -2.31 8.87
CA ARG A 219 16.43 -2.39 10.30
C ARG A 219 17.58 -2.98 11.13
N MET A 220 18.26 -4.01 10.62
CA MET A 220 19.45 -4.59 11.27
C MET A 220 20.57 -3.56 11.36
N GLY A 221 20.89 -2.85 10.26
CA GLY A 221 21.89 -1.78 10.25
C GLY A 221 21.55 -0.66 11.23
N LEU A 222 20.28 -0.26 11.30
CA LEU A 222 19.77 0.70 12.28
C LEU A 222 20.02 0.23 13.73
N HIS A 223 19.87 -1.06 14.02
CA HIS A 223 20.14 -1.63 15.35
C HIS A 223 21.64 -1.79 15.66
N LEU A 224 22.48 -2.01 14.64
CA LEU A 224 23.92 -2.20 14.78
C LEU A 224 24.69 -0.87 14.89
N ASP A 225 24.13 0.25 14.42
CA ASP A 225 24.80 1.56 14.51
C ASP A 225 24.90 2.04 15.98
N PRO A 226 26.12 2.12 16.55
CA PRO A 226 26.33 2.55 17.93
C PRO A 226 25.96 4.02 18.16
N ARG A 227 25.93 4.85 17.11
CA ARG A 227 25.48 6.24 17.20
C ARG A 227 23.97 6.33 17.37
N ARG A 228 23.23 5.25 17.08
CA ARG A 228 21.75 5.17 16.98
C ARG A 228 21.22 6.42 16.26
N PRO A 229 21.09 6.46 14.93
CA PRO A 229 20.81 7.71 14.21
C PRO A 229 19.53 8.45 14.67
N TRP A 230 18.57 7.76 15.29
CA TRP A 230 17.42 8.39 15.96
C TRP A 230 17.77 9.12 17.27
N ARG A 231 18.87 8.80 17.96
CA ARG A 231 19.45 9.63 19.04
C ARG A 231 19.93 10.97 18.49
N VAL A 232 20.61 10.99 17.33
CA VAL A 232 21.09 12.25 16.71
C VAL A 232 19.95 13.17 16.27
N LEU A 233 18.84 12.61 15.78
CA LEU A 233 17.63 13.38 15.44
C LEU A 233 16.80 13.79 16.66
N THR A 234 17.06 13.21 17.83
CA THR A 234 16.43 13.61 19.06
C THR A 234 17.31 14.59 19.83
N ASP A 235 18.63 14.42 19.90
CA ASP A 235 19.55 15.15 20.78
C ASP A 235 19.96 16.57 20.28
N ARG A 236 19.07 17.29 19.59
CA ARG A 236 19.21 18.72 19.31
C ARG A 236 17.92 19.47 19.64
#